data_AF-A0A1Y3MSR4-F1
#
_entry.id   AF-A0A1Y3MSR4-F1
#
_cell.length_a   1.000
_cell.length_b   1.000
_cell.length_c   1.000
_cell.angle_alpha   90.00
_cell.angle_beta   90.00
_cell.angle_gamma   90.00
#
_symmetry.space_group_name_H-M   'P 1'
#
loop_
_entity.id
_entity.type
_entity.pdbx_description
1 polymer ?
#
loop_
_entity_poly.entity_id
_entity_poly.type
_entity_poly.pdbx_seq_one_letter_code
_entity_poly.pdbx_strand_id
1 'polypeptide(L)'
;YEAPEQKGDGKTILCYENTLLFYISCFQYIVGALVFSVGPPYRQPITTNSMFMTISALSSFLILFILFIPNSQILSFMELMVIPFSARCYTLFIIIVNAVVSILAELYLWRWLTNQIRKRK
;
A
#
# COMPACT_ATOMS: atom_id res chain seq x y z
N TYR A 1 3.21 14.60 33.39
CA TYR A 1 2.76 14.62 31.99
C TYR A 1 3.57 15.73 31.34
N GLU A 2 4.61 15.40 30.60
CA GLU A 2 5.40 16.40 29.87
C GLU A 2 4.73 16.62 28.52
N ALA A 3 4.36 17.86 28.23
CA ALA A 3 3.84 18.23 26.93
C ALA A 3 4.96 18.07 25.89
N PRO A 4 4.70 17.47 24.71
CA PRO A 4 5.73 17.37 23.69
C PRO A 4 6.17 18.76 23.25
N GLU A 5 7.47 19.05 23.35
CA GLU A 5 8.05 20.29 22.83
C GLU A 5 7.81 20.39 21.32
N GLN A 6 6.94 21.31 20.89
CA GLN A 6 6.81 21.66 19.48
C GLN A 6 8.00 22.54 19.08
N LYS A 7 9.10 21.88 18.70
CA LYS A 7 10.32 22.52 18.24
C LYS A 7 10.16 22.98 16.78
N GLY A 8 9.73 24.24 16.60
CA GLY A 8 10.03 25.12 15.46
C GLY A 8 9.52 24.74 14.07
N ASP A 9 8.72 25.64 13.48
CA ASP A 9 8.20 25.67 12.09
C ASP A 9 7.27 24.53 11.66
N GLY A 10 6.02 24.51 12.18
CA GLY A 10 4.78 24.09 11.49
C GLY A 10 4.68 22.72 10.77
N LYS A 11 5.73 21.91 10.74
CA LYS A 11 5.89 20.71 9.93
C LYS A 11 6.72 19.70 10.72
N THR A 12 6.12 19.11 11.74
CA THR A 12 6.68 17.90 12.36
C THR A 12 6.54 16.75 11.36
N ILE A 13 7.61 16.46 10.60
CA ILE A 13 7.63 15.40 9.58
C ILE A 13 7.61 14.00 10.24
N LEU A 14 8.15 13.89 11.45
CA LEU A 14 8.23 12.66 12.23
C LEU A 14 7.03 12.50 13.17
N CYS A 15 6.01 11.76 12.72
CA CYS A 15 4.90 11.35 13.58
C CYS A 15 4.41 9.93 13.27
N TYR A 16 3.70 9.33 14.23
CA TYR A 16 3.11 8.00 14.06
C TYR A 16 2.14 7.95 12.88
N GLU A 17 1.32 8.98 12.71
CA GLU A 17 0.33 9.08 11.63
C GLU A 17 0.99 9.08 10.25
N ASN A 18 2.05 9.87 10.07
CA ASN A 18 2.82 9.91 8.83
C ASN A 18 3.49 8.57 8.54
N THR A 19 4.03 7.93 9.58
CA THR A 19 4.67 6.61 9.45
C THR A 19 3.65 5.55 9.01
N LEU A 20 2.45 5.53 9.63
CA LEU A 20 1.36 4.62 9.24
C LEU A 20 0.90 4.89 7.80
N LEU A 21 0.72 6.17 7.46
CA LEU A 21 0.30 6.60 6.13
C LEU A 21 1.32 6.21 5.05
N PHE A 22 2.62 6.30 5.35
CA PHE A 22 3.69 5.83 4.49
C PHE A 22 3.53 4.34 4.17
N TYR A 23 3.42 3.48 5.20
CA TYR A 23 3.27 2.04 5.00
C TYR A 23 2.02 1.70 4.17
N ILE A 24 0.87 2.25 4.56
CA ILE A 24 -0.40 2.01 3.87
C ILE A 24 -0.31 2.44 2.40
N SER A 25 0.27 3.62 2.13
CA SER A 25 0.38 4.16 0.77
C SER A 25 1.30 3.32 -0.11
N CYS A 26 2.43 2.83 0.41
CA CYS A 26 3.32 1.96 -0.36
C CYS A 26 2.60 0.69 -0.84
N PHE A 27 1.84 0.03 0.03
CA PHE A 27 1.05 -1.14 -0.38
C PHE A 27 -0.11 -0.78 -1.29
N GLN A 28 -0.79 0.35 -1.05
CA GLN A 28 -1.87 0.82 -1.91
C GLN A 28 -1.42 0.98 -3.36
N TYR A 29 -0.24 1.56 -3.59
CA TYR A 29 0.31 1.74 -4.93
C TYR A 29 0.66 0.40 -5.59
N ILE A 30 1.27 -0.53 -4.84
CA ILE A 30 1.58 -1.88 -5.36
C ILE A 30 0.30 -2.64 -5.70
N VAL A 31 -0.69 -2.64 -4.80
CA VAL A 31 -2.01 -3.26 -5.00
C VAL A 31 -2.70 -2.66 -6.21
N GLY A 32 -2.75 -1.33 -6.32
CA GLY A 32 -3.36 -0.64 -7.46
C GLY A 32 -2.68 -1.00 -8.78
N ALA A 33 -1.34 -1.05 -8.79
CA ALA A 33 -0.58 -1.47 -9.96
C ALA A 33 -0.87 -2.93 -10.34
N LEU A 34 -0.96 -3.84 -9.36
CA LEU A 34 -1.29 -5.26 -9.60
C LEU A 34 -2.72 -5.42 -10.14
N VAL A 35 -3.69 -4.81 -9.48
CA VAL A 35 -5.11 -4.91 -9.82
C VAL A 35 -5.39 -4.35 -11.22
N PHE A 36 -4.85 -3.17 -11.54
CA PHE A 36 -5.11 -2.52 -12.84
C PHE A 36 -4.20 -2.98 -13.99
N SER A 37 -3.20 -3.82 -13.72
CA SER A 37 -2.35 -4.39 -14.78
C SER A 37 -2.98 -5.61 -15.45
N VAL A 38 -3.97 -6.27 -14.83
CA VAL A 38 -4.68 -7.42 -15.39
C VAL A 38 -5.97 -6.92 -16.06
N GLY A 39 -6.02 -6.79 -17.39
CA GLY A 39 -7.20 -6.23 -18.07
C GLY A 39 -7.56 -6.84 -19.43
N PRO A 40 -8.72 -7.50 -19.62
CA PRO A 40 -9.20 -7.94 -20.92
C PRO A 40 -9.79 -6.78 -21.78
N PRO A 41 -9.93 -6.92 -23.11
CA PRO A 41 -9.56 -8.05 -23.97
C PRO A 41 -8.17 -7.90 -24.64
N TYR A 42 -7.46 -6.79 -24.42
CA TYR A 42 -6.26 -6.42 -25.18
C TYR A 42 -4.92 -6.53 -24.40
N ARG A 43 -4.92 -6.94 -23.12
CA ARG A 43 -3.68 -7.08 -22.32
C ARG A 43 -3.38 -8.53 -21.98
N GLN A 44 -2.09 -8.89 -22.05
CA GLN A 44 -1.57 -10.19 -21.61
C GLN A 44 -1.60 -10.32 -20.09
N PRO A 45 -1.66 -11.54 -19.53
CA PRO A 45 -1.60 -11.74 -18.10
C PRO A 45 -0.32 -11.15 -17.51
N ILE A 46 -0.44 -10.56 -16.32
CA ILE A 46 0.67 -9.89 -15.63
C ILE A 46 1.87 -10.81 -15.37
N THR A 47 1.64 -12.13 -15.34
CA THR A 47 2.66 -13.16 -15.20
C THR A 47 3.64 -13.21 -16.37
N THR A 48 3.28 -12.68 -17.55
CA THR A 48 4.21 -12.54 -18.67
C THR A 48 5.24 -11.44 -18.41
N ASN A 49 4.92 -10.45 -17.56
CA ASN A 49 5.86 -9.44 -17.12
C ASN A 49 6.55 -9.87 -15.81
N SER A 50 7.47 -10.82 -15.93
CA SER A 50 8.23 -11.34 -14.79
C SER A 50 8.98 -10.23 -14.04
N MET A 51 9.45 -9.19 -14.73
CA MET A 51 10.15 -8.05 -14.11
C MET A 51 9.23 -7.27 -13.17
N PHE A 52 8.02 -6.93 -13.62
CA PHE A 52 7.03 -6.23 -12.81
C PHE A 52 6.61 -7.06 -11.58
N MET A 53 6.38 -8.35 -11.77
CA MET A 53 6.01 -9.26 -10.67
C MET A 53 7.13 -9.36 -9.63
N THR A 54 8.37 -9.48 -10.09
CA THR A 54 9.55 -9.60 -9.20
C THR A 54 9.77 -8.32 -8.40
N ILE A 55 9.69 -7.15 -9.04
CA ILE A 55 9.85 -5.86 -8.37
C ILE A 55 8.73 -5.65 -7.36
N SER A 56 7.48 -5.88 -7.73
CA SER A 56 6.33 -5.72 -6.84
C SER A 56 6.40 -6.63 -5.62
N ALA A 57 6.82 -7.90 -5.82
CA ALA A 57 7.01 -8.85 -4.74
C ALA A 57 8.18 -8.46 -3.83
N LEU A 58 9.32 -8.07 -4.40
CA LEU A 58 10.49 -7.63 -3.64
C LEU A 58 10.19 -6.37 -2.84
N SER A 59 9.55 -5.36 -3.44
CA SER A 59 9.15 -4.14 -2.73
C SER A 59 8.20 -4.45 -1.58
N SER A 60 7.19 -5.29 -1.81
CA SER A 60 6.26 -5.72 -0.75
C SER A 60 6.99 -6.39 0.41
N PHE A 61 7.93 -7.30 0.09
CA PHE A 61 8.75 -7.99 1.09
C PHE A 61 9.61 -7.01 1.89
N LEU A 62 10.30 -6.07 1.22
CA LEU A 62 11.14 -5.09 1.88
C LEU A 62 10.34 -4.18 2.82
N ILE A 63 9.15 -3.74 2.40
CA ILE A 63 8.28 -2.90 3.24
C ILE A 63 7.79 -3.69 4.47
N LEU A 64 7.38 -4.96 4.30
CA LEU A 64 7.01 -5.84 5.43
C LEU A 64 8.19 -6.05 6.38
N PHE A 65 9.39 -6.25 5.82
CA PHE A 65 10.60 -6.43 6.60
C PHE A 65 10.89 -5.20 7.47
N ILE A 66 10.81 -3.98 6.90
CA ILE A 66 10.99 -2.72 7.63
C ILE A 66 9.91 -2.55 8.72
N LEU A 67 8.67 -2.93 8.44
CA LEU A 67 7.57 -2.85 9.41
C LEU A 67 7.77 -3.75 10.63
N PHE A 68 8.25 -4.98 10.43
CA PHE A 68 8.41 -5.96 11.52
C PHE A 68 9.74 -5.85 12.25
N ILE A 69 10.83 -5.56 11.53
CA ILE A 69 12.18 -5.47 12.06
C ILE A 69 12.66 -4.02 11.89
N PRO A 70 12.23 -3.10 12.79
CA PRO A 70 12.65 -1.72 12.70
C PRO A 70 14.15 -1.60 13.00
N ASN A 71 14.92 -1.15 12.01
CA ASN A 71 16.31 -0.76 12.20
C ASN A 71 16.42 0.76 12.30
N SER A 72 17.01 1.25 13.40
CA SER A 72 17.21 2.67 13.68
C SER A 72 17.77 3.48 12.49
N GLN A 73 18.75 2.93 11.76
CA GLN A 73 19.40 3.62 10.63
C GLN A 73 18.46 3.76 9.42
N ILE A 74 17.68 2.72 9.13
CA ILE A 74 16.73 2.72 8.01
C ILE A 74 15.56 3.65 8.34
N LEU A 75 15.06 3.59 9.57
CA LEU A 75 13.98 4.45 10.03
C LEU A 75 14.39 5.92 10.04
N SER A 76 15.61 6.26 10.49
CA SER A 76 16.11 7.63 10.43
C SER A 76 16.31 8.13 9.00
N PHE A 77 16.77 7.26 8.09
CA PHE A 77 16.93 7.61 6.68
C PHE A 77 15.59 7.89 5.99
N MET A 78 14.54 7.15 6.36
CA MET A 78 13.20 7.30 5.80
C MET A 78 12.31 8.27 6.60
N GLU A 79 12.85 8.89 7.65
CA GLU A 79 12.11 9.77 8.57
C GLU A 79 10.85 9.10 9.15
N LEU A 80 11.00 7.85 9.61
CA LEU A 80 9.94 7.01 10.15
C LEU A 80 10.07 6.83 11.66
N MET A 81 8.94 6.80 12.38
CA MET A 81 8.89 6.56 13.83
C MET A 81 8.74 5.07 14.15
N VAL A 82 9.28 4.61 15.28
CA VAL A 82 9.13 3.22 15.74
C VAL A 82 7.71 2.99 16.24
N ILE A 83 6.90 2.28 15.46
CA ILE A 83 5.49 1.99 15.77
C ILE A 83 5.38 0.83 16.79
N PRO A 84 4.46 0.90 17.79
CA PRO A 84 4.18 -0.22 18.69
C PRO A 84 3.58 -1.43 17.97
N PHE A 85 3.76 -2.63 18.53
CA PHE A 85 3.36 -3.88 17.87
C PHE A 85 1.87 -3.92 17.49
N SER A 86 0.97 -3.42 18.35
CA SER A 86 -0.48 -3.34 18.08
C SER A 86 -0.80 -2.57 16.81
N ALA A 87 -0.16 -1.41 16.61
CA ALA A 87 -0.39 -0.57 15.43
C ALA A 87 0.23 -1.18 14.16
N ARG A 88 1.28 -2.01 14.25
CA ARG A 88 1.79 -2.79 13.12
C ARG A 88 0.74 -3.80 12.62
N CYS A 89 0.14 -4.55 13.54
CA CYS A 89 -0.94 -5.48 13.20
C CYS A 89 -2.16 -4.75 12.58
N TYR A 90 -2.52 -3.59 13.13
CA TYR A 90 -3.60 -2.77 12.58
C TYR A 90 -3.30 -2.27 11.16
N THR A 91 -2.06 -1.85 10.91
CA THR A 91 -1.60 -1.43 9.57
C THR A 91 -1.73 -2.57 8.57
N LEU A 92 -1.30 -3.78 8.93
CA LEU A 92 -1.44 -4.96 8.08
C LEU A 92 -2.90 -5.31 7.81
N PHE A 93 -3.75 -5.21 8.82
CA PHE A 93 -5.19 -5.41 8.63
C PHE A 93 -5.76 -4.43 7.61
N ILE A 94 -5.42 -3.13 7.71
CA ILE A 94 -5.84 -2.13 6.73
C ILE A 94 -5.34 -2.47 5.33
N ILE A 95 -4.07 -2.87 5.18
CA ILE A 95 -3.49 -3.25 3.88
C ILE A 95 -4.24 -4.43 3.27
N ILE A 96 -4.56 -5.46 4.06
CA ILE A 96 -5.29 -6.64 3.60
C ILE A 96 -6.71 -6.24 3.17
N VAL A 97 -7.43 -5.47 3.99
CA VAL A 97 -8.78 -4.98 3.66
C VAL A 97 -8.73 -4.17 2.37
N ASN A 98 -7.73 -3.29 2.22
CA ASN A 98 -7.55 -2.50 1.02
C ASN A 98 -7.37 -3.37 -0.23
N ALA A 99 -6.48 -4.36 -0.17
CA ALA A 99 -6.25 -5.31 -1.25
C ALA A 99 -7.53 -6.08 -1.64
N VAL A 100 -8.27 -6.58 -0.64
CA VAL A 100 -9.54 -7.28 -0.87
C VAL A 100 -10.56 -6.37 -1.54
N VAL A 101 -10.73 -5.15 -1.04
CA VAL A 101 -11.67 -4.17 -1.62
C VAL A 101 -11.28 -3.81 -3.05
N SER A 102 -9.99 -3.58 -3.34
CA SER A 102 -9.51 -3.29 -4.70
C SER A 102 -9.76 -4.46 -5.66
N ILE A 103 -9.54 -5.70 -5.24
CA ILE A 103 -9.81 -6.90 -6.07
C ILE A 103 -11.32 -7.06 -6.31
N LEU A 104 -12.14 -6.90 -5.27
CA LEU A 104 -13.59 -6.97 -5.41
C LEU A 104 -14.13 -5.88 -6.33
N ALA A 105 -13.58 -4.67 -6.23
CA ALA A 105 -13.91 -3.58 -7.13
C ALA A 105 -13.59 -3.94 -8.58
N GLU A 106 -12.40 -4.45 -8.88
CA GLU A 106 -12.04 -4.91 -10.22
C GLU A 106 -13.00 -5.99 -10.75
N LEU A 107 -13.31 -6.99 -9.94
CA LEU A 107 -14.17 -8.10 -10.35
C LEU A 107 -15.64 -7.70 -10.53
N TYR A 108 -16.19 -6.84 -9.67
CA TYR A 108 -17.60 -6.48 -9.69
C TYR A 108 -17.86 -5.26 -10.59
N LEU A 109 -17.07 -4.20 -10.43
CA LEU A 109 -17.26 -2.92 -11.12
C LEU A 109 -17.05 -3.06 -12.63
N TRP A 110 -16.01 -3.79 -13.09
CA TRP A 110 -15.82 -4.02 -14.52
C TRP A 110 -16.87 -4.93 -15.13
N ARG A 111 -17.29 -6.00 -14.44
CA ARG A 111 -18.38 -6.84 -14.93
C ARG A 111 -19.67 -6.06 -15.05
N TRP A 112 -19.97 -5.19 -14.07
CA TRP A 112 -21.13 -4.32 -14.13
C TRP A 112 -21.03 -3.31 -15.28
N LEU A 113 -19.90 -2.61 -15.43
CA LEU A 113 -19.69 -1.61 -16.49
C LEU A 113 -19.76 -2.22 -17.90
N THR A 114 -19.08 -3.35 -18.13
CA THR A 114 -19.11 -4.03 -19.43
C THR A 114 -20.52 -4.50 -19.79
N ASN A 115 -21.28 -4.99 -18.82
CA ASN A 115 -22.70 -5.35 -19.02
C ASN A 115 -23.58 -4.13 -19.34
N GLN A 116 -23.35 -2.98 -18.69
CA GLN A 116 -24.11 -1.75 -18.97
C GLN A 116 -23.79 -1.17 -20.35
N ILE A 117 -22.51 -1.16 -20.74
CA ILE A 117 -22.08 -0.70 -22.06
C ILE A 117 -22.68 -1.60 -23.15
N ARG A 118 -22.68 -2.93 -22.94
CA ARG A 118 -23.31 -3.87 -23.89
C ARG A 118 -24.82 -3.70 -23.99
N LYS A 119 -25.52 -3.32 -22.91
CA LYS A 119 -26.98 -3.06 -22.94
C LYS A 119 -27.36 -1.77 -23.66
N ARG A 120 -26.42 -0.82 -23.83
CA ARG A 120 -26.66 0.46 -24.52
C ARG A 120 -26.33 0.43 -26.01
N LYS A 121 -25.77 -0.67 -26.52
CA LYS A 121 -25.40 -0.88 -27.92
C LYS A 121 -26.39 -1.84 -28.57
#